data_AF-A0A958J6U5-F1
#
_entry.id   AF-A0A958J6U5-F1
#
_cell.length_a   1.000
_cell.length_b   1.000
_cell.length_c   1.000
_cell.angle_alpha   90.00
_cell.angle_beta   90.00
_cell.angle_gamma   90.00
#
_symmetry.space_group_name_H-M   'P 1'
#
loop_
_entity.id
_entity.type
_entity.pdbx_description
1 polymer ?
#
loop_
_entity_poly.entity_id
_entity_poly.type
_entity_poly.pdbx_seq_one_letter_code
_entity_poly.pdbx_strand_id
1 'polypeptide(L)'
;PGLLYPDQHYIICAHYDATSQTPMTRAPGADDNGSGTSTVIEAAQVVANYDFNYTIKFILFAGEEQGLHGSYAYVQQALANNEQILGVLNLDMTGYDGNNDGLVEIHEGTLSSSQALGNFVASNINPWGLALTPQIKTSNSTGGSDHSPFWSGGYPAILLIEDFEDFTPFYHTTNDLLTTLRPSYVLDNARLAIGSLALLAEIDSTSLGLEDDLPLVQDFRIYAPYPNPFNPEVTIRYDLPRAETVEVEVFDLLGRKVTRLLKERQTAGSHQLSWNSTNAQGAAAPSGVYLLRWKVGVYQQV
;
A
#
# COMPACT_ATOMS: atom_id res chain seq x y z
N PRO A 1 6.14 -0.69 16.63
CA PRO A 1 5.49 -1.99 16.37
C PRO A 1 4.02 -1.72 16.04
N GLY A 2 3.39 -2.58 15.21
CA GLY A 2 1.99 -2.44 14.82
C GLY A 2 1.02 -2.76 15.96
N LEU A 3 -0.19 -2.18 15.90
CA LEU A 3 -1.23 -2.31 16.92
C LEU A 3 -1.96 -3.67 16.86
N LEU A 4 -2.27 -4.15 15.66
CA LEU A 4 -3.07 -5.37 15.46
C LEU A 4 -2.22 -6.58 15.04
N TYR A 5 -1.20 -6.34 14.22
CA TYR A 5 -0.34 -7.37 13.64
C TYR A 5 1.14 -7.09 13.93
N PRO A 6 1.58 -7.08 15.20
CA PRO A 6 2.94 -6.70 15.57
C PRO A 6 4.04 -7.60 14.98
N ASP A 7 3.72 -8.86 14.67
CA ASP A 7 4.66 -9.86 14.13
C ASP A 7 4.74 -9.86 12.59
N GLN A 8 3.82 -9.17 11.92
CA GLN A 8 3.81 -8.99 10.47
C GLN A 8 4.32 -7.60 10.13
N HIS A 9 5.19 -7.49 9.12
CA HIS A 9 5.82 -6.21 8.85
C HIS A 9 6.10 -5.89 7.40
N TYR A 10 6.07 -4.60 7.12
CA TYR A 10 6.58 -3.98 5.89
C TYR A 10 7.94 -3.34 6.18
N ILE A 11 8.78 -3.32 5.16
CA ILE A 11 10.13 -2.76 5.23
C ILE A 11 10.24 -1.62 4.24
N ILE A 12 10.80 -0.50 4.68
CA ILE A 12 11.39 0.51 3.79
C ILE A 12 12.90 0.53 4.05
N CYS A 13 13.68 0.43 2.97
CA CYS A 13 15.12 0.31 3.10
C CYS A 13 15.91 1.01 1.99
N ALA A 14 17.19 1.22 2.28
CA ALA A 14 18.24 1.71 1.40
C ALA A 14 19.59 1.19 1.96
N HIS A 15 20.71 1.43 1.29
CA HIS A 15 22.03 1.24 1.89
C HIS A 15 22.68 2.58 2.23
N TYR A 16 23.51 2.57 3.28
CA TYR A 16 24.20 3.78 3.75
C TYR A 16 25.69 3.82 3.37
N ASP A 17 26.26 2.70 2.93
CA ASP A 17 27.61 2.71 2.37
C ASP A 17 27.63 3.30 0.96
N ALA A 18 28.79 3.78 0.56
CA ALA A 18 29.03 4.36 -0.75
C ALA A 18 30.44 3.98 -1.21
N THR A 19 30.64 3.86 -2.52
CA THR A 19 31.94 3.58 -3.10
C THR A 19 32.41 4.67 -4.07
N SER A 20 33.69 4.62 -4.41
CA SER A 20 34.26 5.44 -5.48
C SER A 20 35.21 4.60 -6.32
N GLN A 21 35.79 5.19 -7.37
CA GLN A 21 36.65 4.47 -8.32
C GLN A 21 37.84 3.77 -7.64
N THR A 22 38.27 4.25 -6.47
CA THR A 22 39.28 3.57 -5.65
C THR A 22 38.89 3.57 -4.16
N PRO A 23 39.25 2.52 -3.39
CA PRO A 23 38.84 2.41 -1.99
C PRO A 23 39.29 3.55 -1.05
N MET A 24 40.32 4.31 -1.45
CA MET A 24 40.93 5.37 -0.63
C MET A 24 40.56 6.78 -1.09
N THR A 25 39.73 6.91 -2.12
CA THR A 25 39.22 8.20 -2.58
C THR A 25 37.88 8.53 -1.94
N ARG A 26 37.55 9.82 -1.92
CA ARG A 26 36.29 10.31 -1.37
C ARG A 26 35.10 9.72 -2.15
N ALA A 27 34.18 9.08 -1.45
CA ALA A 27 32.89 8.63 -1.97
C ALA A 27 31.78 9.47 -1.29
N PRO A 28 31.27 10.55 -1.91
CA PRO A 28 30.25 11.35 -1.28
C PRO A 28 28.87 10.68 -1.31
N GLY A 29 28.56 9.88 -2.35
CA GLY A 29 27.39 9.00 -2.40
C GLY A 29 26.06 9.75 -2.24
N ALA A 30 25.91 10.89 -2.92
CA ALA A 30 24.74 11.73 -2.72
C ALA A 30 23.48 11.11 -3.33
N ASP A 31 23.59 10.60 -4.54
CA ASP A 31 22.55 9.84 -5.22
C ASP A 31 22.56 8.39 -4.78
N ASP A 32 23.76 7.78 -4.78
CA ASP A 32 24.05 6.38 -4.50
C ASP A 32 24.80 6.22 -3.16
N ASN A 33 24.11 5.99 -2.04
CA ASN A 33 22.65 5.96 -1.89
C ASN A 33 22.16 6.91 -0.78
N GLY A 34 22.75 8.10 -0.76
CA GLY A 34 22.32 9.20 0.11
C GLY A 34 20.87 9.61 -0.13
N SER A 35 20.39 9.53 -1.38
CA SER A 35 19.01 9.84 -1.76
C SER A 35 18.01 8.89 -1.09
N GLY A 36 18.20 7.57 -1.21
CA GLY A 36 17.38 6.55 -0.56
C GLY A 36 17.54 6.56 0.95
N THR A 37 18.76 6.67 1.46
CA THR A 37 19.04 6.74 2.91
C THR A 37 18.32 7.91 3.57
N SER A 38 18.37 9.11 2.96
CA SER A 38 17.67 10.28 3.49
C SER A 38 16.16 10.09 3.49
N THR A 39 15.61 9.42 2.48
CA THR A 39 14.18 9.09 2.39
C THR A 39 13.75 8.10 3.48
N VAL A 40 14.55 7.07 3.78
CA VAL A 40 14.24 6.12 4.87
C VAL A 40 14.23 6.81 6.24
N ILE A 41 15.18 7.73 6.47
CA ILE A 41 15.22 8.53 7.71
C ILE A 41 14.00 9.44 7.80
N GLU A 42 13.64 10.11 6.72
CA GLU A 42 12.44 10.96 6.68
C GLU A 42 11.17 10.13 6.88
N ALA A 43 11.09 8.93 6.30
CA ALA A 43 9.99 8.00 6.50
C ALA A 43 9.79 7.75 8.00
N ALA A 44 10.85 7.42 8.73
CA ALA A 44 10.80 7.19 10.17
C ALA A 44 10.32 8.43 10.94
N GLN A 45 10.72 9.64 10.53
CA GLN A 45 10.27 10.88 11.17
C GLN A 45 8.78 11.17 10.93
N VAL A 46 8.32 11.00 9.68
CA VAL A 46 6.93 11.28 9.30
C VAL A 46 5.99 10.28 9.97
N VAL A 47 6.28 8.98 9.83
CA VAL A 47 5.39 7.91 10.32
C VAL A 47 5.37 7.80 11.85
N ALA A 48 6.37 8.31 12.56
CA ALA A 48 6.38 8.32 14.02
C ALA A 48 5.23 9.13 14.64
N ASN A 49 4.54 9.96 13.85
CA ASN A 49 3.38 10.74 14.28
C ASN A 49 2.04 9.99 14.13
N TYR A 50 2.07 8.74 13.67
CA TYR A 50 0.87 7.94 13.39
C TYR A 50 0.99 6.54 13.97
N ASP A 51 -0.17 5.93 14.22
CA ASP A 51 -0.28 4.52 14.56
C ASP A 51 -0.57 3.68 13.32
N PHE A 52 -0.18 2.40 13.34
CA PHE A 52 -0.32 1.48 12.20
C PHE A 52 -0.75 0.10 12.70
N ASN A 53 -1.55 -0.62 11.90
CA ASN A 53 -1.93 -1.99 12.26
C ASN A 53 -0.76 -2.97 12.12
N TYR A 54 0.12 -2.77 11.15
CA TYR A 54 1.30 -3.60 10.91
C TYR A 54 2.58 -2.94 11.44
N THR A 55 3.59 -3.76 11.77
CA THR A 55 4.91 -3.23 12.11
C THR A 55 5.59 -2.67 10.86
N ILE A 56 6.19 -1.48 10.97
CA ILE A 56 7.07 -0.92 9.96
C ILE A 56 8.51 -1.07 10.45
N LYS A 57 9.41 -1.58 9.59
CA LYS A 57 10.85 -1.58 9.82
C LYS A 57 11.54 -0.62 8.84
N PHE A 58 12.42 0.22 9.39
CA PHE A 58 13.30 1.10 8.65
C PHE A 58 14.69 0.49 8.69
N ILE A 59 15.28 0.20 7.54
CA ILE A 59 16.58 -0.47 7.48
C ILE A 59 17.52 0.29 6.56
N LEU A 60 18.71 0.58 7.08
CA LEU A 60 19.84 1.04 6.28
C LEU A 60 20.87 -0.09 6.24
N PHE A 61 21.03 -0.73 5.08
CA PHE A 61 21.95 -1.84 4.91
C PHE A 61 23.39 -1.36 4.78
N ALA A 62 24.29 -2.21 5.24
CA ALA A 62 25.73 -2.02 5.11
C ALA A 62 26.29 -3.00 4.08
N GLY A 63 27.26 -2.55 3.30
CA GLY A 63 28.01 -3.39 2.38
C GLY A 63 27.18 -3.85 1.19
N GLU A 64 26.26 -3.01 0.72
CA GLU A 64 25.58 -3.19 -0.56
C GLU A 64 26.65 -3.23 -1.67
N GLU A 65 27.55 -2.25 -1.65
CA GLU A 65 28.59 -2.02 -2.65
C GLU A 65 29.70 -3.07 -2.64
N GLN A 66 29.70 -3.94 -1.63
CA GLN A 66 30.61 -5.09 -1.53
C GLN A 66 29.92 -6.41 -1.88
N GLY A 67 28.69 -6.36 -2.39
CA GLY A 67 27.90 -7.51 -2.79
C GLY A 67 26.78 -7.84 -1.81
N LEU A 68 25.99 -6.83 -1.43
CA LEU A 68 24.73 -6.97 -0.70
C LEU A 68 24.89 -7.65 0.68
N HIS A 69 26.04 -7.48 1.34
CA HIS A 69 26.40 -8.24 2.53
C HIS A 69 25.37 -8.09 3.66
N GLY A 70 24.92 -6.87 3.92
CA GLY A 70 23.95 -6.57 4.96
C GLY A 70 22.58 -7.19 4.70
N SER A 71 22.03 -7.01 3.49
CA SER A 71 20.72 -7.55 3.12
C SER A 71 20.73 -9.08 3.01
N TYR A 72 21.80 -9.70 2.50
CA TYR A 72 21.96 -11.16 2.57
C TYR A 72 21.93 -11.66 4.01
N ALA A 73 22.72 -11.07 4.90
CA ALA A 73 22.76 -11.47 6.30
C ALA A 73 21.37 -11.31 6.97
N TYR A 74 20.69 -10.20 6.70
CA TYR A 74 19.34 -9.94 7.21
C TYR A 74 18.34 -10.99 6.72
N VAL A 75 18.29 -11.27 5.41
CA VAL A 75 17.33 -12.22 4.85
C VAL A 75 17.60 -13.64 5.35
N GLN A 76 18.85 -14.06 5.49
CA GLN A 76 19.17 -15.37 6.09
C GLN A 76 18.65 -15.48 7.52
N GLN A 77 18.80 -14.41 8.32
CA GLN A 77 18.27 -14.37 9.68
C GLN A 77 16.74 -14.36 9.70
N ALA A 78 16.10 -13.60 8.81
CA ALA A 78 14.64 -13.52 8.68
C ALA A 78 14.04 -14.89 8.33
N LEU A 79 14.65 -15.62 7.39
CA LEU A 79 14.26 -16.99 7.04
C LEU A 79 14.41 -17.95 8.23
N ALA A 80 15.55 -17.90 8.94
CA ALA A 80 15.77 -18.73 10.13
C ALA A 80 14.76 -18.45 11.24
N ASN A 81 14.28 -17.21 11.33
CA ASN A 81 13.28 -16.77 12.30
C ASN A 81 11.83 -16.95 11.83
N ASN A 82 11.60 -17.39 10.59
CA ASN A 82 10.28 -17.43 9.94
C ASN A 82 9.54 -16.08 9.97
N GLU A 83 10.28 -14.99 9.78
CA GLU A 83 9.71 -13.64 9.78
C GLU A 83 8.65 -13.46 8.71
N GLN A 84 7.55 -12.79 9.07
CA GLN A 84 6.43 -12.50 8.18
C GLN A 84 6.62 -11.12 7.53
N ILE A 85 7.41 -11.09 6.45
CA ILE A 85 7.68 -9.88 5.65
C ILE A 85 6.64 -9.80 4.53
N LEU A 86 5.76 -8.81 4.61
CA LEU A 86 4.63 -8.65 3.68
C LEU A 86 4.99 -7.84 2.43
N GLY A 87 6.04 -7.01 2.52
CA GLY A 87 6.51 -6.20 1.40
C GLY A 87 7.75 -5.39 1.78
N VAL A 88 8.64 -5.21 0.81
CA VAL A 88 9.87 -4.43 0.95
C VAL A 88 9.93 -3.36 -0.14
N LEU A 89 10.09 -2.10 0.27
CA LEU A 89 10.32 -0.96 -0.60
C LEU A 89 11.79 -0.60 -0.48
N ASN A 90 12.60 -1.07 -1.43
CA ASN A 90 14.01 -0.72 -1.53
C ASN A 90 14.16 0.55 -2.37
N LEU A 91 14.84 1.54 -1.83
CA LEU A 91 15.13 2.81 -2.48
C LEU A 91 16.61 2.86 -2.78
N ASP A 92 16.95 2.97 -4.06
CA ASP A 92 18.32 3.06 -4.49
C ASP A 92 18.41 4.04 -5.66
N MET A 93 19.20 5.10 -5.50
CA MET A 93 19.38 6.15 -6.51
C MET A 93 18.03 6.75 -6.97
N THR A 94 17.44 7.56 -6.10
CA THR A 94 16.13 8.20 -6.33
C THR A 94 16.26 9.71 -6.51
N GLY A 95 17.44 10.18 -6.94
CA GLY A 95 17.81 11.58 -6.91
C GLY A 95 18.24 12.20 -8.22
N TYR A 96 18.68 11.44 -9.22
CA TYR A 96 19.03 11.97 -10.53
C TYR A 96 17.90 11.77 -11.56
N ASP A 97 17.73 12.78 -12.40
CA ASP A 97 16.80 12.81 -13.52
C ASP A 97 17.40 13.87 -14.48
N GLY A 98 18.19 13.45 -15.45
CA GLY A 98 18.96 14.36 -16.31
C GLY A 98 18.07 15.14 -17.28
N ASN A 99 17.03 14.48 -17.78
CA ASN A 99 16.20 14.95 -18.90
C ASN A 99 14.88 15.64 -18.45
N ASN A 100 14.49 15.50 -17.17
CA ASN A 100 13.27 16.07 -16.57
C ASN A 100 11.95 15.53 -17.13
N ASP A 101 11.90 14.23 -17.39
CA ASP A 101 10.68 13.49 -17.69
C ASP A 101 10.04 12.81 -16.47
N GLY A 102 10.74 12.81 -15.32
CA GLY A 102 10.28 12.21 -14.08
C GLY A 102 10.18 10.68 -14.14
N LEU A 103 10.82 10.01 -15.10
CA LEU A 103 10.77 8.56 -15.22
C LEU A 103 11.39 7.92 -13.96
N VAL A 104 10.67 6.97 -13.39
CA VAL A 104 11.14 6.14 -12.27
C VAL A 104 10.91 4.68 -12.64
N GLU A 105 11.95 3.86 -12.53
CA GLU A 105 11.83 2.43 -12.72
C GLU A 105 11.37 1.76 -11.42
N ILE A 106 10.39 0.86 -11.54
CA ILE A 106 9.97 -0.02 -10.46
C ILE A 106 10.30 -1.44 -10.88
N HIS A 107 11.35 -2.02 -10.31
CA HIS A 107 11.71 -3.42 -10.56
C HIS A 107 10.97 -4.32 -9.56
N GLU A 108 10.03 -5.11 -10.06
CA GLU A 108 9.18 -6.00 -9.26
C GLU A 108 9.47 -7.50 -9.48
N GLY A 109 10.36 -7.82 -10.41
CA GLY A 109 10.77 -9.20 -10.68
C GLY A 109 9.61 -10.08 -11.18
N THR A 110 9.66 -11.37 -10.83
CA THR A 110 8.72 -12.40 -11.33
C THR A 110 7.83 -13.00 -10.25
N LEU A 111 8.05 -12.66 -8.97
CA LEU A 111 7.16 -13.08 -7.88
C LEU A 111 5.84 -12.32 -7.99
N SER A 112 4.71 -13.04 -8.05
CA SER A 112 3.39 -12.43 -8.19
C SER A 112 3.06 -11.45 -7.05
N SER A 113 3.56 -11.71 -5.85
CA SER A 113 3.42 -10.82 -4.69
C SER A 113 4.25 -9.54 -4.84
N SER A 114 5.48 -9.61 -5.37
CA SER A 114 6.26 -8.43 -5.71
C SER A 114 5.60 -7.62 -6.83
N GLN A 115 5.00 -8.28 -7.82
CA GLN A 115 4.26 -7.59 -8.88
C GLN A 115 3.02 -6.88 -8.34
N ALA A 116 2.28 -7.50 -7.42
CA ALA A 116 1.17 -6.82 -6.75
C ALA A 116 1.65 -5.58 -5.98
N LEU A 117 2.81 -5.66 -5.31
CA LEU A 117 3.43 -4.55 -4.59
C LEU A 117 3.86 -3.42 -5.53
N GLY A 118 4.56 -3.73 -6.64
CA GLY A 118 5.01 -2.74 -7.61
C GLY A 118 3.86 -2.01 -8.29
N ASN A 119 2.84 -2.75 -8.74
CA ASN A 119 1.62 -2.17 -9.29
C ASN A 119 0.86 -1.30 -8.26
N PHE A 120 0.80 -1.72 -7.00
CA PHE A 120 0.20 -0.91 -5.93
C PHE A 120 0.93 0.43 -5.77
N VAL A 121 2.25 0.40 -5.65
CA VAL A 121 3.06 1.62 -5.49
C VAL A 121 2.89 2.52 -6.72
N ALA A 122 3.04 1.99 -7.94
CA ALA A 122 2.85 2.76 -9.17
C ALA A 122 1.45 3.39 -9.28
N SER A 123 0.41 2.70 -8.79
CA SER A 123 -0.96 3.20 -8.86
C SER A 123 -1.21 4.47 -8.04
N ASN A 124 -0.34 4.77 -7.07
CA ASN A 124 -0.45 5.95 -6.20
C ASN A 124 0.08 7.25 -6.83
N ILE A 125 0.86 7.16 -7.92
CA ILE A 125 1.50 8.31 -8.56
C ILE A 125 0.45 9.33 -9.06
N ASN A 126 -0.51 8.87 -9.88
CA ASN A 126 -1.50 9.76 -10.48
C ASN A 126 -2.48 10.36 -9.44
N PRO A 127 -3.08 9.58 -8.52
CA PRO A 127 -3.99 10.13 -7.51
C PRO A 127 -3.35 11.17 -6.59
N TRP A 128 -2.04 11.08 -6.33
CA TRP A 128 -1.30 12.03 -5.50
C TRP A 128 -0.71 13.21 -6.29
N GLY A 129 -0.86 13.21 -7.62
CA GLY A 129 -0.34 14.27 -8.49
C GLY A 129 1.18 14.37 -8.45
N LEU A 130 1.88 13.25 -8.26
CA LEU A 130 3.35 13.23 -8.26
C LEU A 130 3.86 13.41 -9.69
N ALA A 131 4.93 14.20 -9.87
CA ALA A 131 5.55 14.42 -11.17
C ALA A 131 6.50 13.25 -11.54
N LEU A 132 5.96 12.03 -11.50
CA LEU A 132 6.68 10.79 -11.81
C LEU A 132 5.98 10.04 -12.95
N THR A 133 6.78 9.37 -13.78
CA THR A 133 6.31 8.49 -14.84
C THR A 133 6.79 7.07 -14.55
N PRO A 134 5.94 6.15 -14.06
CA PRO A 134 6.39 4.83 -13.65
C PRO A 134 6.73 3.94 -14.86
N GLN A 135 7.86 3.26 -14.81
CA GLN A 135 8.20 2.18 -15.71
C GLN A 135 8.39 0.87 -14.93
N ILE A 136 7.39 0.00 -15.01
CA ILE A 136 7.42 -1.30 -14.34
C ILE A 136 8.33 -2.27 -15.10
N LYS A 137 9.31 -2.87 -14.41
CA LYS A 137 10.18 -3.92 -14.93
C LYS A 137 9.85 -5.23 -14.22
N THR A 138 9.63 -6.29 -15.00
CA THR A 138 9.27 -7.62 -14.47
C THR A 138 10.40 -8.60 -14.73
N SER A 139 10.35 -9.34 -15.84
CA SER A 139 11.37 -10.32 -16.24
C SER A 139 12.74 -9.70 -16.56
N ASN A 140 12.77 -8.41 -16.87
CA ASN A 140 13.99 -7.62 -17.09
C ASN A 140 14.41 -6.80 -15.86
N SER A 141 13.92 -7.14 -14.67
CA SER A 141 14.32 -6.48 -13.43
C SER A 141 15.82 -6.63 -13.15
N THR A 142 16.43 -5.57 -12.61
CA THR A 142 17.78 -5.68 -12.03
C THR A 142 17.72 -6.43 -10.70
N GLY A 143 18.79 -7.19 -10.41
CA GLY A 143 19.04 -7.80 -9.11
C GLY A 143 20.19 -7.13 -8.36
N GLY A 144 20.56 -5.91 -8.75
CA GLY A 144 21.77 -5.22 -8.33
C GLY A 144 21.64 -4.32 -7.10
N SER A 145 20.66 -4.56 -6.22
CA SER A 145 20.49 -3.83 -4.96
C SER A 145 19.85 -4.72 -3.89
N ASP A 146 19.65 -4.18 -2.69
CA ASP A 146 19.26 -4.90 -1.48
C ASP A 146 17.88 -5.58 -1.52
N HIS A 147 17.03 -5.28 -2.51
CA HIS A 147 15.78 -6.02 -2.76
C HIS A 147 16.02 -7.46 -3.24
N SER A 148 17.15 -7.73 -3.90
CA SER A 148 17.42 -9.01 -4.57
C SER A 148 17.53 -10.21 -3.61
N PRO A 149 18.19 -10.09 -2.43
CA PRO A 149 18.16 -11.14 -1.41
C PRO A 149 16.74 -11.47 -0.94
N PHE A 150 15.82 -10.50 -0.85
CA PHE A 150 14.44 -10.75 -0.47
C PHE A 150 13.71 -11.61 -1.50
N TRP A 151 13.89 -11.34 -2.80
CA TRP A 151 13.36 -12.22 -3.85
C TRP A 151 13.90 -13.64 -3.75
N SER A 152 15.21 -13.79 -3.46
CA SER A 152 15.82 -15.11 -3.25
C SER A 152 15.24 -15.85 -2.03
N GLY A 153 14.82 -15.11 -1.00
CA GLY A 153 14.11 -15.62 0.16
C GLY A 153 12.61 -15.84 -0.06
N GLY A 154 12.05 -15.50 -1.22
CA GLY A 154 10.62 -15.59 -1.52
C GLY A 154 9.76 -14.49 -0.89
N TYR A 155 10.39 -13.42 -0.38
CA TYR A 155 9.69 -12.27 0.18
C TYR A 155 9.29 -11.27 -0.93
N PRO A 156 8.10 -10.65 -0.85
CA PRO A 156 7.69 -9.60 -1.78
C PRO A 156 8.59 -8.37 -1.61
N ALA A 157 9.19 -7.91 -2.69
CA ALA A 157 10.09 -6.76 -2.67
C ALA A 157 10.06 -6.03 -4.02
N ILE A 158 10.29 -4.72 -3.99
CA ILE A 158 10.50 -3.89 -5.17
C ILE A 158 11.73 -3.01 -4.98
N LEU A 159 12.33 -2.60 -6.10
CA LEU A 159 13.28 -1.50 -6.15
C LEU A 159 12.62 -0.31 -6.85
N LEU A 160 12.65 0.86 -6.21
CA LEU A 160 12.44 2.15 -6.86
C LEU A 160 13.83 2.74 -7.15
N ILE A 161 14.07 3.06 -8.41
CA ILE A 161 15.33 3.60 -8.91
C ILE A 161 15.08 4.55 -10.07
N GLU A 162 15.99 5.49 -10.29
CA GLU A 162 16.02 6.34 -11.47
C GLU A 162 16.11 5.56 -12.80
N ASP A 163 15.81 6.27 -13.90
CA ASP A 163 15.80 5.70 -15.25
C ASP A 163 17.18 5.16 -15.67
N PHE A 164 17.23 3.90 -16.14
CA PHE A 164 18.47 3.32 -16.66
C PHE A 164 18.83 3.86 -18.05
N GLU A 165 17.87 4.42 -18.80
CA GLU A 165 18.14 5.10 -20.08
C GLU A 165 18.68 6.52 -19.90
N ASP A 166 18.46 7.14 -18.73
CA ASP A 166 19.00 8.44 -18.30
C ASP A 166 19.71 8.34 -16.94
N PHE A 167 20.56 7.32 -16.82
CA PHE A 167 21.24 7.01 -15.56
C PHE A 167 22.30 8.05 -15.20
N THR A 168 22.50 8.31 -13.91
CA THR A 168 23.50 9.27 -13.43
C THR A 168 24.91 8.97 -13.98
N PRO A 169 25.60 9.94 -14.60
CA PRO A 169 26.97 9.76 -15.08
C PRO A 169 28.00 9.80 -13.94
N PHE A 170 27.55 10.00 -12.70
CA PHE A 170 28.39 10.19 -11.52
C PHE A 170 28.45 8.96 -10.60
N TYR A 171 27.76 7.88 -10.95
CA TYR A 171 27.74 6.60 -10.25
C TYR A 171 29.15 6.12 -9.87
N HIS A 172 29.35 5.79 -8.59
CA HIS A 172 30.64 5.34 -8.03
C HIS A 172 31.80 6.30 -8.27
N THR A 173 31.53 7.61 -8.28
CA THR A 173 32.56 8.63 -8.44
C THR A 173 32.60 9.64 -7.30
N THR A 174 33.73 10.33 -7.18
CA THR A 174 33.89 11.50 -6.31
C THR A 174 32.94 12.67 -6.63
N ASN A 175 32.26 12.61 -7.78
CA ASN A 175 31.36 13.65 -8.29
C ASN A 175 29.88 13.34 -8.08
N ASP A 176 29.54 12.19 -7.48
CA ASP A 176 28.20 11.99 -6.96
C ASP A 176 27.99 12.93 -5.77
N LEU A 177 27.33 14.06 -6.00
CA LEU A 177 27.26 15.22 -5.09
C LEU A 177 25.82 15.71 -5.01
N LEU A 178 25.44 16.36 -3.90
CA LEU A 178 24.08 16.93 -3.77
C LEU A 178 23.68 17.87 -4.93
N THR A 179 24.66 18.50 -5.59
CA THR A 179 24.45 19.37 -6.74
C THR A 179 24.08 18.64 -8.03
N THR A 180 24.26 17.32 -8.11
CA THR A 180 23.86 16.49 -9.25
C THR A 180 22.41 16.03 -9.15
N LEU A 181 21.82 16.11 -7.96
CA LEU A 181 20.44 15.66 -7.73
C LEU A 181 19.42 16.71 -8.17
N ARG A 182 18.21 16.24 -8.47
CA ARG A 182 17.02 17.06 -8.65
C ARG A 182 16.13 17.00 -7.40
N PRO A 183 16.06 18.07 -6.59
CA PRO A 183 15.31 18.05 -5.33
C PRO A 183 13.82 17.72 -5.46
N SER A 184 13.16 18.14 -6.56
CA SER A 184 11.75 17.82 -6.80
C SER A 184 11.53 16.33 -7.08
N TYR A 185 12.48 15.70 -7.77
CA TYR A 185 12.43 14.27 -8.08
C TYR A 185 12.64 13.42 -6.82
N VAL A 186 13.64 13.79 -5.99
CA VAL A 186 13.84 13.20 -4.65
C VAL A 186 12.56 13.31 -3.82
N LEU A 187 11.95 14.49 -3.79
CA LEU A 187 10.75 14.74 -2.99
C LEU A 187 9.56 13.90 -3.43
N ASP A 188 9.32 13.78 -4.73
CA ASP A 188 8.19 12.99 -5.24
C ASP A 188 8.43 11.48 -5.08
N ASN A 189 9.66 10.99 -5.25
CA ASN A 189 10.01 9.60 -4.90
C ASN A 189 9.83 9.33 -3.41
N ALA A 190 10.24 10.26 -2.54
CA ALA A 190 10.03 10.14 -1.10
C ALA A 190 8.54 10.09 -0.74
N ARG A 191 7.71 10.97 -1.32
CA ARG A 191 6.25 10.93 -1.14
C ARG A 191 5.65 9.61 -1.62
N LEU A 192 6.09 9.12 -2.78
CA LEU A 192 5.63 7.85 -3.33
C LEU A 192 5.92 6.69 -2.36
N ALA A 193 7.17 6.58 -1.89
CA ALA A 193 7.60 5.50 -1.02
C ALA A 193 6.95 5.57 0.36
N ILE A 194 7.00 6.74 1.03
CA ILE A 194 6.49 6.94 2.39
C ILE A 194 4.97 6.80 2.41
N GLY A 195 4.27 7.43 1.46
CA GLY A 195 2.81 7.34 1.36
C GLY A 195 2.35 5.90 1.08
N SER A 196 3.06 5.19 0.20
CA SER A 196 2.70 3.81 -0.14
C SER A 196 2.93 2.87 1.05
N LEU A 197 4.05 3.06 1.78
CA LEU A 197 4.33 2.35 3.01
C LEU A 197 3.23 2.57 4.05
N ALA A 198 2.77 3.80 4.22
CA ALA A 198 1.73 4.13 5.19
C ALA A 198 0.38 3.47 4.87
N LEU A 199 0.01 3.39 3.59
CA LEU A 199 -1.19 2.67 3.16
C LEU A 199 -1.05 1.16 3.34
N LEU A 200 0.10 0.59 2.98
CA LEU A 200 0.38 -0.84 3.14
C LEU A 200 0.34 -1.27 4.60
N ALA A 201 0.93 -0.47 5.49
CA ALA A 201 0.97 -0.73 6.92
C ALA A 201 -0.37 -0.44 7.63
N GLU A 202 -1.40 -0.04 6.88
CA GLU A 202 -2.73 0.35 7.38
C GLU A 202 -2.62 1.38 8.51
N ILE A 203 -2.28 2.61 8.12
CA ILE A 203 -2.32 3.77 9.01
C ILE A 203 -3.67 3.85 9.75
N ASP A 204 -3.62 3.94 11.08
CA ASP A 204 -4.79 4.11 11.92
C ASP A 204 -5.28 5.56 11.82
N SER A 205 -6.34 5.75 11.03
CA SER A 205 -6.95 7.04 10.76
C SER A 205 -7.61 7.68 11.98
N THR A 206 -7.72 6.98 13.11
CA THR A 206 -8.17 7.57 14.37
C THR A 206 -7.16 8.58 14.94
N SER A 207 -5.88 8.47 14.54
CA SER A 207 -4.79 9.39 14.90
C SER A 207 -4.62 10.57 13.94
N LEU A 208 -5.23 10.49 12.75
CA LEU A 208 -5.26 11.56 11.76
C LEU A 208 -6.38 12.54 12.17
N GLY A 209 -6.01 13.62 12.85
CA GLY A 209 -6.88 14.77 13.13
C GLY A 209 -7.31 15.55 11.87
N LEU A 210 -7.68 14.83 10.81
CA LEU A 210 -8.20 15.33 9.56
C LEU A 210 -9.65 14.87 9.46
N GLU A 211 -10.55 15.74 9.89
CA GLU A 211 -11.93 15.74 9.44
C GLU A 211 -11.92 15.98 7.92
N ASP A 212 -12.03 14.93 7.11
CA ASP A 212 -13.02 14.84 6.03
C ASP A 212 -12.91 13.52 5.22
N ASP A 213 -13.98 12.74 5.34
CA ASP A 213 -14.56 11.76 4.40
C ASP A 213 -13.65 11.03 3.40
N LEU A 214 -13.19 9.84 3.78
CA LEU A 214 -13.43 8.59 3.05
C LEU A 214 -13.02 7.41 3.96
N PRO A 215 -13.95 6.74 4.66
CA PRO A 215 -13.59 5.53 5.39
C PRO A 215 -13.25 4.44 4.36
N LEU A 216 -11.97 4.07 4.28
CA LEU A 216 -11.58 2.77 3.73
C LEU A 216 -12.14 1.72 4.69
N VAL A 217 -13.31 1.21 4.33
CA VAL A 217 -13.97 0.18 5.12
C VAL A 217 -13.13 -1.08 4.97
N GLN A 218 -12.49 -1.51 6.06
CA GLN A 218 -11.62 -2.69 6.05
C GLN A 218 -12.41 -4.02 6.06
N ASP A 219 -13.66 -4.01 6.57
CA ASP A 219 -14.51 -5.20 6.70
C ASP A 219 -15.93 -5.02 6.15
N PHE A 220 -16.55 -6.09 5.66
CA PHE A 220 -17.98 -6.07 5.37
C PHE A 220 -18.76 -5.87 6.67
N ARG A 221 -19.44 -4.74 6.81
CA ARG A 221 -20.22 -4.39 8.01
C ARG A 221 -21.64 -4.05 7.64
N ILE A 222 -22.60 -4.59 8.40
CA ILE A 222 -24.01 -4.19 8.33
C ILE A 222 -24.33 -3.42 9.61
N TYR A 223 -24.91 -2.24 9.46
CA TYR A 223 -25.34 -1.44 10.61
C TYR A 223 -26.77 -1.80 11.00
N ALA A 224 -27.10 -1.58 12.28
CA ALA A 224 -28.46 -1.69 12.75
C ALA A 224 -29.38 -0.78 11.90
N PRO A 225 -30.47 -1.30 11.32
CA PRO A 225 -31.43 -0.49 10.58
C PRO A 225 -31.97 0.63 11.46
N TYR A 226 -32.11 1.85 10.90
CA TYR A 226 -32.61 3.01 11.63
C TYR A 226 -33.65 3.79 10.79
N PRO A 227 -34.75 4.25 11.37
CA PRO A 227 -35.22 3.91 12.72
C PRO A 227 -35.55 2.41 12.84
N ASN A 228 -35.46 1.84 14.03
CA ASN A 228 -35.98 0.50 14.31
C ASN A 228 -36.47 0.46 15.77
N PRO A 229 -37.78 0.44 16.04
CA PRO A 229 -38.91 0.30 15.08
C PRO A 229 -39.06 1.48 14.11
N PHE A 230 -39.64 1.24 12.93
CA PHE A 230 -39.81 2.23 11.85
C PHE A 230 -41.27 2.40 11.40
N ASN A 231 -41.58 3.51 10.74
CA ASN A 231 -42.91 3.78 10.14
C ASN A 231 -42.88 4.88 9.07
N PRO A 232 -43.20 4.60 7.78
CA PRO A 232 -43.14 3.29 7.11
C PRO A 232 -41.73 3.01 6.56
N GLU A 233 -40.78 3.93 6.71
CA GLU A 233 -39.46 3.84 6.09
C GLU A 233 -38.36 3.51 7.10
N VAL A 234 -37.51 2.55 6.75
CA VAL A 234 -36.26 2.23 7.43
C VAL A 234 -35.09 2.41 6.48
N THR A 235 -34.03 3.00 7.00
CA THR A 235 -32.73 3.08 6.34
C THR A 235 -31.82 1.96 6.85
N ILE A 236 -31.13 1.31 5.93
CA ILE A 236 -30.18 0.24 6.21
C ILE A 236 -28.85 0.65 5.59
N ARG A 237 -27.83 0.79 6.44
CA ARG A 237 -26.46 1.14 6.03
C ARG A 237 -25.58 -0.11 6.05
N TYR A 238 -24.66 -0.19 5.11
CA TYR A 238 -23.67 -1.24 5.06
C TYR A 238 -22.40 -0.75 4.37
N ASP A 239 -21.30 -1.40 4.67
CA ASP A 239 -20.01 -1.07 4.11
C ASP A 239 -19.41 -2.24 3.34
N LEU A 240 -18.77 -1.95 2.20
CA LEU A 240 -18.10 -2.93 1.35
C LEU A 240 -16.60 -2.68 1.29
N PRO A 241 -15.75 -3.66 1.64
CA PRO A 241 -14.30 -3.51 1.55
C PRO A 241 -13.78 -3.57 0.11
N ARG A 242 -14.54 -4.18 -0.80
CA ARG A 242 -14.22 -4.25 -2.23
C ARG A 242 -15.49 -4.34 -3.06
N ALA A 243 -15.37 -4.07 -4.36
CA ALA A 243 -16.50 -4.13 -5.27
C ALA A 243 -17.04 -5.58 -5.42
N GLU A 244 -18.29 -5.81 -5.02
CA GLU A 244 -18.93 -7.13 -4.98
C GLU A 244 -20.41 -7.08 -5.38
N THR A 245 -20.99 -8.25 -5.67
CA THR A 245 -22.46 -8.36 -5.86
C THR A 245 -23.16 -8.46 -4.52
N VAL A 246 -24.07 -7.53 -4.26
CA VAL A 246 -24.88 -7.46 -3.04
C VAL A 246 -26.33 -7.79 -3.36
N GLU A 247 -26.89 -8.77 -2.65
CA GLU A 247 -28.32 -9.10 -2.68
C GLU A 247 -28.93 -8.96 -1.28
N VAL A 248 -30.00 -8.17 -1.18
CA VAL A 248 -30.73 -7.90 0.07
C VAL A 248 -32.20 -8.24 -0.11
N GLU A 249 -32.71 -9.13 0.74
CA GLU A 249 -34.08 -9.63 0.69
C GLU A 249 -34.77 -9.48 2.06
N VAL A 250 -36.06 -9.14 2.04
CA VAL A 250 -36.87 -8.98 3.25
C VAL A 250 -37.76 -10.20 3.42
N PHE A 251 -37.81 -10.74 4.64
CA PHE A 251 -38.63 -11.88 5.02
C PHE A 251 -39.53 -11.55 6.22
N ASP A 252 -40.70 -12.18 6.30
CA ASP A 252 -41.50 -12.17 7.52
C ASP A 252 -41.03 -13.23 8.53
N LEU A 253 -41.61 -13.23 9.73
CA LEU A 253 -41.29 -14.21 10.79
C LEU A 253 -41.58 -15.67 10.43
N LEU A 254 -42.38 -15.92 9.38
CA LEU A 254 -42.66 -17.27 8.87
C LEU A 254 -41.66 -17.68 7.78
N GLY A 255 -40.64 -16.85 7.50
CA GLY A 255 -39.64 -17.08 6.48
C GLY A 255 -40.15 -16.87 5.05
N ARG A 256 -41.33 -16.24 4.87
CA ARG A 256 -41.86 -15.92 3.54
C ARG A 256 -41.20 -14.65 3.03
N LYS A 257 -40.73 -14.68 1.79
CA LYS A 257 -40.12 -13.51 1.12
C LYS A 257 -41.18 -12.45 0.87
N VAL A 258 -40.93 -11.24 1.36
CA VAL A 258 -41.81 -10.06 1.23
C VAL A 258 -41.42 -9.25 -0.01
N THR A 259 -40.14 -8.92 -0.14
CA THR A 259 -39.59 -8.19 -1.28
C THR A 259 -38.07 -8.41 -1.41
N ARG A 260 -37.48 -7.95 -2.52
CA ARG A 260 -36.03 -7.81 -2.70
C ARG A 260 -35.72 -6.33 -2.83
N LEU A 261 -34.80 -5.83 -2.01
CA LEU A 261 -34.40 -4.43 -2.02
C LEU A 261 -33.27 -4.16 -3.01
N LEU A 262 -32.35 -5.11 -3.15
CA LEU A 262 -31.14 -4.95 -3.96
C LEU A 262 -30.71 -6.28 -4.57
N LYS A 263 -30.21 -6.25 -5.80
CA LYS A 263 -29.36 -7.30 -6.40
C LYS A 263 -28.53 -6.70 -7.53
N GLU A 264 -27.38 -6.15 -7.17
CA GLU A 264 -26.47 -5.53 -8.14
C GLU A 264 -25.03 -5.54 -7.65
N ARG A 265 -24.10 -5.23 -8.56
CA ARG A 265 -22.70 -5.06 -8.22
C ARG A 265 -22.47 -3.64 -7.73
N GLN A 266 -21.93 -3.52 -6.53
CA GLN A 266 -21.65 -2.25 -5.85
C GLN A 266 -20.14 -2.03 -5.76
N THR A 267 -19.71 -0.77 -5.71
CA THR A 267 -18.29 -0.40 -5.53
C THR A 267 -17.87 -0.57 -4.07
N ALA A 268 -16.57 -0.53 -3.78
CA ALA A 268 -16.09 -0.42 -2.41
C ALA A 268 -16.57 0.89 -1.76
N GLY A 269 -16.71 0.89 -0.43
CA GLY A 269 -17.13 2.05 0.37
C GLY A 269 -18.45 1.85 1.11
N SER A 270 -18.96 2.93 1.69
CA SER A 270 -20.22 2.95 2.44
C SER A 270 -21.43 3.14 1.54
N HIS A 271 -22.48 2.39 1.82
CA HIS A 271 -23.73 2.35 1.04
C HIS A 271 -24.96 2.45 1.94
N GLN A 272 -26.07 2.89 1.34
CA GLN A 272 -27.35 3.02 1.99
C GLN A 272 -28.48 2.48 1.10
N LEU A 273 -29.42 1.75 1.71
CA LEU A 273 -30.67 1.33 1.07
C LEU A 273 -31.86 1.65 1.98
N SER A 274 -32.99 2.02 1.38
CA SER A 274 -34.23 2.30 2.10
C SER A 274 -35.31 1.28 1.77
N TRP A 275 -36.14 0.95 2.76
CA TRP A 275 -37.36 0.17 2.55
C TRP A 275 -38.56 0.87 3.16
N ASN A 276 -39.59 1.12 2.36
CA ASN A 276 -40.83 1.82 2.72
C ASN A 276 -41.98 0.89 3.13
N SER A 277 -41.66 -0.28 3.71
CA SER A 277 -42.65 -1.27 4.13
C SER A 277 -43.57 -1.75 3.00
N THR A 278 -43.05 -1.98 1.79
CA THR A 278 -43.82 -2.51 0.65
C THR A 278 -43.38 -3.91 0.22
N ASN A 279 -44.32 -4.69 -0.33
CA ASN A 279 -44.03 -5.99 -0.94
C ASN A 279 -43.58 -5.85 -2.40
N ALA A 280 -43.27 -6.97 -3.06
CA ALA A 280 -42.82 -6.99 -4.45
C ALA A 280 -43.85 -6.42 -5.48
N GLN A 281 -45.12 -6.26 -5.10
CA GLN A 281 -46.18 -5.65 -5.92
C GLN A 281 -46.42 -4.17 -5.56
N GLY A 282 -45.62 -3.59 -4.67
CA GLY A 282 -45.76 -2.20 -4.20
C GLY A 282 -46.88 -1.98 -3.19
N ALA A 283 -47.54 -3.04 -2.72
CA ALA A 283 -48.56 -2.93 -1.67
C ALA A 283 -47.92 -2.88 -0.28
N ALA A 284 -48.56 -2.18 0.66
CA ALA A 284 -48.08 -2.09 2.04
C ALA A 284 -47.97 -3.47 2.69
N ALA A 285 -46.81 -3.76 3.26
CA ALA A 285 -46.56 -4.93 4.08
C ALA A 285 -47.27 -4.77 5.44
N PRO A 286 -47.82 -5.85 6.03
CA PRO A 286 -48.49 -5.80 7.34
C PRO A 286 -47.59 -5.25 8.46
N SER A 287 -48.15 -4.71 9.54
CA SER A 287 -47.34 -4.42 10.73
C SER A 287 -46.77 -5.71 11.33
N GLY A 288 -45.48 -5.72 11.65
CA GLY A 288 -44.83 -6.91 12.20
C GLY A 288 -43.31 -6.79 12.24
N VAL A 289 -42.64 -7.89 12.61
CA VAL A 289 -41.19 -8.01 12.58
C VAL A 289 -40.77 -8.61 11.24
N TYR A 290 -39.70 -8.05 10.69
CA TYR A 290 -39.12 -8.45 9.41
C TYR A 290 -37.64 -8.78 9.59
N LEU A 291 -37.16 -9.76 8.83
CA LEU A 291 -35.76 -10.20 8.81
C LEU A 291 -35.12 -9.80 7.48
N LEU A 292 -33.84 -9.41 7.51
CA LEU A 292 -33.07 -9.04 6.33
C LEU A 292 -32.07 -10.14 6.03
N ARG A 293 -32.19 -10.76 4.86
CA ARG A 293 -31.19 -11.70 4.35
C ARG A 293 -30.23 -10.98 3.43
N TRP A 294 -28.95 -11.18 3.70
CA TRP A 294 -27.84 -10.63 2.95
C TRP A 294 -27.07 -11.75 2.23
N LYS A 295 -26.70 -11.49 0.98
CA LYS A 295 -25.68 -12.25 0.26
C LYS A 295 -24.69 -11.28 -0.37
N VAL A 296 -23.41 -11.44 -0.01
CA VAL A 296 -22.32 -10.61 -0.52
C VAL A 296 -21.16 -11.53 -0.91
N GLY A 297 -20.99 -11.76 -2.22
CA GLY A 297 -20.04 -12.76 -2.71
C GLY A 297 -20.30 -14.15 -2.11
N VAL A 298 -19.34 -14.65 -1.31
CA VAL A 298 -19.44 -15.93 -0.60
C VAL A 298 -20.09 -15.83 0.79
N TYR A 299 -20.28 -14.62 1.32
CA TYR A 299 -20.87 -14.40 2.65
C TYR A 299 -22.40 -14.41 2.59
N GLN A 300 -23.03 -15.10 3.55
CA GLN A 300 -24.48 -15.11 3.74
C GLN A 300 -24.82 -14.87 5.21
N GLN A 301 -25.77 -13.96 5.47
CA GLN A 301 -26.27 -13.64 6.81
C GLN A 301 -27.79 -13.44 6.77
N VAL A 302 -28.50 -13.81 7.85
CA VAL A 302 -29.96 -13.64 8.02
C VAL A 302 -30.21 -12.82 9.29
#